data_AF-A0A6I7MUZ0-F1
#
_entry.id   AF-A0A6I7MUZ0-F1
#
_cell.length_a   1.000
_cell.length_b   1.000
_cell.length_c   1.000
_cell.angle_alpha   90.00
_cell.angle_beta   90.00
_cell.angle_gamma   90.00
#
_symmetry.space_group_name_H-M   'P 1'
#
loop_
_entity.id
_entity.type
_entity.pdbx_description
1 polymer ?
#
loop_
_entity_poly.entity_id
_entity_poly.type
_entity_poly.pdbx_seq_one_letter_code
_entity_poly.pdbx_strand_id
1 'polypeptide(L)'
;MFRTYIILFLFCITSCSKKSSEFIPEIELHKVTVMNFPVDSLTNIKSWYFDVFEDKDKEWLVFQSEKPSIKFYDISKENLEFDITFDQIGPDGVGSINGFHVKSLDSIYLLNVAEMRIFLINNLGKVLNEFYLLKPNNKYPDGSRSSPTIISGSPAINYNNIL
;
A
#
# COMPACT_ATOMS: atom_id res chain seq x y z
N MET A 1 47.58 -58.39 7.34
CA MET A 1 46.80 -57.43 8.16
C MET A 1 46.80 -56.00 7.60
N PHE A 2 47.76 -55.56 6.76
CA PHE A 2 47.78 -54.19 6.19
C PHE A 2 46.75 -53.89 5.08
N ARG A 3 46.33 -54.89 4.29
CA ARG A 3 45.40 -54.70 3.15
C ARG A 3 43.97 -54.32 3.55
N THR A 4 43.51 -54.74 4.73
CA THR A 4 42.14 -54.48 5.19
C THR A 4 41.97 -53.03 5.67
N TYR A 5 43.01 -52.41 6.23
CA TYR A 5 42.97 -51.01 6.68
C TYR A 5 42.94 -50.00 5.52
N ILE A 6 43.54 -50.34 4.38
CA ILE A 6 43.54 -49.48 3.18
C ILE A 6 42.13 -49.36 2.58
N ILE A 7 41.34 -50.43 2.62
CA ILE A 7 39.95 -50.43 2.11
C ILE A 7 39.04 -49.61 3.05
N LEU A 8 39.28 -49.66 4.36
CA LEU A 8 38.51 -48.88 5.34
C LEU A 8 38.81 -47.38 5.25
N PHE A 9 40.06 -47.01 4.93
CA PHE A 9 40.45 -45.60 4.76
C PHE A 9 39.91 -45.00 3.45
N LEU A 10 39.74 -45.81 2.40
CA LEU A 10 39.19 -45.36 1.12
C LEU A 10 37.68 -45.06 1.17
N PHE A 11 36.95 -45.59 2.15
CA PHE A 11 35.50 -45.37 2.30
C PHE A 11 35.15 -44.04 2.99
N CYS A 12 36.11 -43.38 3.64
CA CYS A 12 35.86 -42.11 4.36
C CYS A 12 35.96 -40.85 3.48
N ILE A 13 36.54 -40.92 2.28
CA ILE A 13 36.79 -39.75 1.43
C ILE A 13 35.65 -39.44 0.43
N THR A 14 34.60 -40.26 0.35
CA THR A 14 33.51 -40.06 -0.61
C THR A 14 32.28 -39.37 -0.04
N SER A 15 32.26 -39.03 1.26
CA SER A 15 31.17 -38.26 1.86
C SER A 15 31.32 -36.75 1.61
N CYS A 16 31.38 -36.36 0.33
CA CYS A 16 31.14 -34.98 -0.06
C CYS A 16 29.61 -34.80 -0.13
N SER A 17 29.01 -34.42 1.00
CA SER A 17 27.63 -34.00 1.05
C SER A 17 27.49 -32.69 0.28
N LYS A 18 27.19 -32.76 -1.02
CA LYS A 18 26.66 -31.62 -1.76
C LYS A 18 25.37 -31.22 -1.05
N LYS A 19 25.40 -30.12 -0.30
CA LYS A 19 24.16 -29.43 0.05
C LYS A 19 23.48 -29.14 -1.28
N SER A 20 22.36 -29.80 -1.56
CA SER A 20 21.49 -29.44 -2.66
C SER A 20 21.08 -28.00 -2.40
N SER A 21 21.71 -27.06 -3.09
CA SER A 21 21.18 -25.70 -3.16
C SER A 21 19.79 -25.85 -3.74
N GLU A 22 18.80 -25.54 -2.93
CA GLU A 22 17.40 -25.52 -3.32
C GLU A 22 17.31 -24.68 -4.60
N PHE A 23 16.84 -25.30 -5.69
CA PHE A 23 16.67 -24.62 -6.96
C PHE A 23 15.56 -23.58 -6.78
N ILE A 24 15.94 -22.33 -6.58
CA ILE A 24 15.00 -21.21 -6.62
C ILE A 24 14.80 -20.93 -8.11
N PRO A 25 13.62 -21.22 -8.69
CA PRO A 25 13.37 -20.86 -10.08
C PRO A 25 13.56 -19.35 -10.23
N GLU A 26 14.21 -18.93 -11.32
CA GLU A 26 14.34 -17.52 -11.66
C GLU A 26 12.94 -16.99 -11.99
N ILE A 27 12.38 -16.19 -11.09
CA ILE A 27 11.07 -15.55 -11.27
C ILE A 27 11.32 -14.18 -11.88
N GLU A 28 10.88 -13.99 -13.12
CA GLU A 28 10.90 -12.69 -13.80
C GLU A 28 9.49 -12.10 -13.89
N LEU A 29 9.39 -10.79 -13.72
CA LEU A 29 8.16 -10.05 -13.98
C LEU A 29 8.06 -9.74 -15.47
N HIS A 30 7.00 -10.23 -16.11
CA HIS A 30 6.66 -9.88 -17.48
C HIS A 30 5.50 -8.89 -17.47
N LYS A 31 5.65 -7.79 -18.22
CA LYS A 31 4.58 -6.83 -18.45
C LYS A 31 3.43 -7.52 -19.20
N VAL A 32 2.29 -7.68 -18.53
CA VAL A 32 1.09 -8.29 -19.14
C VAL A 32 0.28 -7.26 -19.92
N THR A 33 0.04 -6.07 -19.34
CA THR A 33 -0.81 -5.04 -19.95
C THR A 33 -0.44 -3.62 -19.49
N VAL A 34 -1.10 -2.62 -20.05
CA VAL A 34 -1.14 -1.22 -19.57
C VAL A 34 -2.60 -0.79 -19.55
N MET A 35 -3.03 -0.22 -18.43
CA MET A 35 -4.36 0.38 -18.27
C MET A 35 -4.24 1.89 -18.30
N ASN A 36 -5.19 2.58 -18.95
CA ASN A 36 -5.16 4.01 -19.18
C ASN A 36 -6.37 4.69 -18.54
N PHE A 37 -6.15 5.29 -17.38
CA PHE A 37 -7.20 6.00 -16.66
C PHE A 37 -7.21 7.48 -17.07
N PRO A 38 -8.32 8.03 -17.58
CA PRO A 38 -8.42 9.45 -17.86
C PRO A 38 -8.44 10.24 -16.55
N VAL A 39 -7.58 11.25 -16.46
CA VAL A 39 -7.44 12.09 -15.27
C VAL A 39 -7.78 13.53 -15.64
N ASP A 40 -8.64 14.17 -14.85
CA ASP A 40 -9.00 15.57 -15.07
C ASP A 40 -7.82 16.51 -14.72
N SER A 41 -7.84 17.74 -15.23
CA SER A 41 -6.77 18.71 -15.02
C SER A 41 -6.61 19.18 -13.56
N LEU A 42 -7.57 18.84 -12.69
CA LEU A 42 -7.58 19.16 -11.27
C LEU A 42 -7.07 18.00 -10.41
N THR A 43 -6.77 16.87 -11.04
CA THR A 43 -6.35 15.65 -10.37
C THR A 43 -4.86 15.47 -10.62
N ASN A 44 -4.05 15.91 -9.66
CA ASN A 44 -2.62 15.68 -9.69
C ASN A 44 -2.30 14.27 -9.18
N ILE A 45 -1.69 13.46 -10.03
CA ILE A 45 -1.32 12.06 -9.76
C ILE A 45 -0.07 11.98 -8.84
N LYS A 46 0.50 13.11 -8.41
CA LYS A 46 1.67 13.15 -7.50
C LYS A 46 1.38 12.76 -6.05
N SER A 47 0.16 12.35 -5.72
CA SER A 47 -0.15 11.77 -4.41
C SER A 47 0.62 10.46 -4.24
N TRP A 48 1.29 10.24 -3.11
CA TRP A 48 1.96 8.96 -2.85
C TRP A 48 0.99 7.85 -2.40
N TYR A 49 -0.31 8.17 -2.30
CA TYR A 49 -1.30 7.30 -1.69
C TYR A 49 -2.18 6.70 -2.78
N PHE A 50 -1.76 5.53 -3.25
CA PHE A 50 -2.47 4.66 -4.18
C PHE A 50 -2.70 3.30 -3.54
N ASP A 51 -3.84 2.69 -3.84
CA ASP A 51 -4.13 1.31 -3.50
C ASP A 51 -4.99 0.67 -4.59
N VAL A 52 -5.13 -0.65 -4.48
CA VAL A 52 -6.17 -1.40 -5.18
C VAL A 52 -7.16 -1.88 -4.14
N PHE A 53 -8.43 -1.54 -4.31
CA PHE A 53 -9.51 -1.98 -3.44
C PHE A 53 -10.39 -2.98 -4.18
N GLU A 54 -10.64 -4.14 -3.55
CA GLU A 54 -11.51 -5.18 -4.08
C GLU A 54 -12.72 -5.35 -3.15
N ASP A 55 -13.94 -5.29 -3.71
CA ASP A 55 -15.18 -5.69 -3.05
C ASP A 55 -15.95 -6.64 -3.97
N LYS A 56 -16.05 -7.90 -3.53
CA LYS A 56 -16.71 -9.00 -4.27
C LYS A 56 -16.04 -9.20 -5.64
N ASP A 57 -16.79 -9.03 -6.73
CA ASP A 57 -16.33 -9.24 -8.10
C ASP A 57 -15.84 -7.95 -8.76
N LYS A 58 -15.48 -6.95 -7.96
CA LYS A 58 -15.15 -5.63 -8.45
C LYS A 58 -13.89 -5.07 -7.80
N GLU A 59 -13.08 -4.48 -8.66
CA GLU A 59 -11.77 -3.97 -8.33
C GLU A 59 -11.67 -2.50 -8.76
N TRP A 60 -11.13 -1.67 -7.87
CA TRP A 60 -10.90 -0.25 -8.13
C TRP A 60 -9.44 0.11 -7.91
N LEU A 61 -8.90 0.91 -8.82
CA LEU A 61 -7.73 1.72 -8.55
C LEU A 61 -8.19 2.91 -7.71
N VAL A 62 -7.64 3.05 -6.51
CA VAL A 62 -8.04 4.10 -5.56
C VAL A 62 -6.88 4.99 -5.21
N PHE A 63 -7.12 6.30 -5.16
CA PHE A 63 -6.09 7.24 -4.76
C PHE A 63 -6.64 8.54 -4.19
N GLN A 64 -5.83 9.17 -3.35
CA GLN A 64 -6.11 10.48 -2.79
C GLN A 64 -5.85 11.55 -3.85
N SER A 65 -6.83 12.43 -4.09
CA SER A 65 -6.69 13.57 -5.00
C SER A 65 -6.09 14.80 -4.28
N GLU A 66 -5.80 15.89 -5.00
CA GLU A 66 -5.40 17.16 -4.36
C GLU A 66 -6.56 17.84 -3.62
N LYS A 67 -7.78 17.63 -4.11
CA LYS A 67 -8.99 17.99 -3.36
C LYS A 67 -9.13 17.01 -2.19
N PRO A 68 -9.86 17.38 -1.12
CA PRO A 68 -10.05 16.50 0.02
C PRO A 68 -11.02 15.38 -0.38
N SER A 69 -10.53 14.44 -1.18
CA SER A 69 -11.31 13.35 -1.74
C SER A 69 -10.46 12.14 -2.09
N ILE A 70 -11.12 10.97 -2.14
CA ILE A 70 -10.54 9.72 -2.65
C ILE A 70 -11.34 9.31 -3.88
N LYS A 71 -10.62 9.12 -4.99
CA LYS A 71 -11.20 8.73 -6.28
C LYS A 71 -11.14 7.22 -6.45
N PHE A 72 -12.22 6.66 -7.00
CA PHE A 72 -12.37 5.23 -7.28
C PHE A 72 -12.56 5.03 -8.77
N TYR A 73 -11.53 4.49 -9.43
CA TYR A 73 -11.56 4.15 -10.85
C TYR A 73 -11.86 2.66 -11.00
N ASP A 74 -12.93 2.33 -11.72
CA ASP A 74 -13.27 0.95 -12.05
C ASP A 74 -12.20 0.40 -13.00
N ILE A 75 -11.45 -0.61 -12.56
CA ILE A 75 -10.32 -1.15 -13.32
C ILE A 75 -10.78 -1.76 -14.63
N SER A 76 -11.93 -2.43 -14.63
CA SER A 76 -12.47 -3.09 -15.84
C SER A 76 -12.93 -2.11 -16.91
N LYS A 77 -13.37 -0.91 -16.49
CA LYS A 77 -13.86 0.15 -17.39
C LYS A 77 -12.83 1.21 -17.70
N GLU A 78 -11.70 1.19 -17.01
CA GLU A 78 -10.64 2.21 -17.09
C GLU A 78 -11.17 3.65 -16.91
N ASN A 79 -12.15 3.86 -16.03
CA ASN A 79 -12.80 5.15 -15.86
C ASN A 79 -13.19 5.45 -14.41
N LEU A 80 -13.29 6.73 -14.07
CA LEU A 80 -13.75 7.19 -12.76
C LEU A 80 -15.18 6.72 -12.55
N GLU A 81 -15.43 6.01 -11.46
CA GLU A 81 -16.79 5.59 -11.13
C GLU A 81 -17.43 6.49 -10.08
N PHE A 82 -16.68 6.84 -9.03
CA PHE A 82 -17.13 7.78 -8.01
C PHE A 82 -15.97 8.43 -7.27
N ASP A 83 -16.28 9.49 -6.54
CA ASP A 83 -15.34 10.31 -5.79
C ASP A 83 -15.94 10.57 -4.39
N ILE A 84 -15.22 10.17 -3.34
CA ILE A 84 -15.65 10.37 -1.95
C ILE A 84 -14.98 11.63 -1.45
N THR A 85 -15.75 12.72 -1.39
CA THR A 85 -15.29 14.00 -0.84
C THR A 85 -15.47 14.03 0.67
N PHE A 86 -14.56 14.68 1.38
CA PHE A 86 -14.62 14.92 2.82
C PHE A 86 -14.25 16.37 3.13
N ASP A 87 -14.69 16.85 4.29
CA ASP A 87 -14.45 18.22 4.72
C ASP A 87 -13.08 18.32 5.43
N GLN A 88 -12.35 19.42 5.21
CA GLN A 88 -11.12 19.68 5.97
C GLN A 88 -11.39 20.38 7.29
N ILE A 89 -12.53 21.08 7.41
CA ILE A 89 -12.90 21.94 8.54
C ILE A 89 -14.38 21.68 8.87
N GLY A 90 -14.73 21.78 10.15
CA GLY A 90 -16.11 21.66 10.62
C GLY A 90 -16.33 20.40 11.45
N PRO A 91 -17.60 20.05 11.73
CA PRO A 91 -17.94 18.89 12.56
C PRO A 91 -17.45 17.55 12.00
N ASP A 92 -17.36 17.45 10.66
CA ASP A 92 -16.82 16.30 9.93
C ASP A 92 -15.40 16.58 9.37
N GLY A 93 -14.73 17.62 9.87
CA GLY A 93 -13.43 18.08 9.37
C GLY A 93 -12.30 17.11 9.72
N VAL A 94 -11.57 16.62 8.72
CA VAL A 94 -10.43 15.69 8.90
C VAL A 94 -9.07 16.34 8.68
N GLY A 95 -9.04 17.64 8.36
CA GLY A 95 -7.83 18.39 8.05
C GLY A 95 -7.14 17.95 6.75
N SER A 96 -5.81 18.07 6.71
CA SER A 96 -5.00 17.61 5.58
C SER A 96 -4.56 16.18 5.82
N ILE A 97 -4.97 15.26 4.95
CA ILE A 97 -4.70 13.83 5.10
C ILE A 97 -3.41 13.41 4.39
N ASN A 98 -2.78 12.39 4.94
CA ASN A 98 -1.51 11.81 4.54
C ASN A 98 -1.67 10.29 4.38
N GLY A 99 -2.59 9.90 3.50
CA GLY A 99 -2.88 8.51 3.21
C GLY A 99 -4.19 8.02 3.81
N PHE A 100 -4.62 6.88 3.29
CA PHE A 100 -5.91 6.28 3.60
C PHE A 100 -5.82 4.76 3.50
N HIS A 101 -6.77 4.08 4.13
CA HIS A 101 -7.02 2.65 3.96
C HIS A 101 -8.51 2.40 3.75
N VAL A 102 -8.86 1.77 2.63
CA VAL A 102 -10.23 1.37 2.34
C VAL A 102 -10.46 -0.05 2.86
N LYS A 103 -11.17 -0.18 3.98
CA LYS A 103 -11.60 -1.49 4.50
C LYS A 103 -12.89 -1.95 3.84
N SER A 104 -13.80 -1.01 3.61
CA SER A 104 -15.03 -1.15 2.82
C SER A 104 -15.51 0.24 2.41
N LEU A 105 -16.49 0.34 1.51
CA LEU A 105 -17.03 1.65 1.09
C LEU A 105 -17.60 2.47 2.27
N ASP A 106 -18.15 1.82 3.30
CA ASP A 106 -18.66 2.49 4.50
C ASP A 106 -17.65 2.53 5.67
N SER A 107 -16.39 2.16 5.43
CA SER A 107 -15.34 2.20 6.44
C SER A 107 -13.99 2.48 5.81
N ILE A 108 -13.69 3.78 5.69
CA ILE A 108 -12.44 4.28 5.12
C ILE A 108 -11.70 5.01 6.22
N TYR A 109 -10.44 4.63 6.44
CA TYR A 109 -9.58 5.25 7.44
C TYR A 109 -8.71 6.30 6.77
N LEU A 110 -8.70 7.53 7.31
CA LEU A 110 -7.89 8.64 6.84
C LEU A 110 -6.85 8.98 7.90
N LEU A 111 -5.57 9.06 7.51
CA LEU A 111 -4.49 9.47 8.41
C LEU A 111 -4.26 10.97 8.30
N ASN A 112 -4.27 11.69 9.41
CA ASN A 112 -3.77 13.06 9.49
C ASN A 112 -2.53 13.06 10.41
N VAL A 113 -1.35 13.21 9.81
CA VAL A 113 -0.07 13.14 10.54
C VAL A 113 0.11 14.40 11.40
N ALA A 114 -0.32 15.56 10.93
CA ALA A 114 -0.17 16.82 11.67
C ALA A 114 -0.92 16.80 13.00
N GLU A 115 -2.10 16.17 13.01
CA GLU A 115 -2.93 16.01 14.21
C GLU A 115 -2.67 14.71 14.95
N MET A 116 -1.87 13.80 14.39
CA MET A 116 -1.63 12.45 14.91
C MET A 116 -2.94 11.69 15.16
N ARG A 117 -3.85 11.75 14.18
CA ARG A 117 -5.18 11.13 14.25
C ARG A 117 -5.45 10.24 13.04
N ILE A 118 -6.27 9.22 13.27
CA ILE A 118 -6.94 8.47 12.21
C ILE A 118 -8.44 8.76 12.32
N PHE A 119 -9.05 9.14 11.21
CA PHE A 119 -10.50 9.31 11.10
C PHE A 119 -11.11 8.10 10.38
N LEU A 120 -12.23 7.60 10.88
CA LEU A 120 -13.06 6.64 10.17
C LEU A 120 -14.21 7.38 9.50
N ILE A 121 -14.31 7.30 8.18
CA ILE A 121 -15.41 7.91 7.41
C ILE A 121 -16.24 6.85 6.68
N ASN A 122 -17.46 7.22 6.29
CA ASN A 122 -18.30 6.44 5.38
C ASN A 122 -18.18 6.92 3.93
N ASN A 123 -18.98 6.31 3.04
CA ASN A 123 -19.04 6.63 1.60
C ASN A 123 -19.55 8.05 1.28
N LEU A 124 -20.13 8.76 2.24
CA LEU A 124 -20.58 10.14 2.11
C LEU A 124 -19.55 11.15 2.67
N GLY A 125 -18.38 10.67 3.10
CA GLY A 125 -17.34 11.50 3.71
C GLY A 125 -17.65 11.95 5.14
N LYS A 126 -18.64 11.34 5.81
CA LYS A 126 -19.00 11.67 7.19
C LYS A 126 -18.13 10.95 8.19
N VAL A 127 -17.66 11.68 9.21
CA VAL A 127 -16.81 11.12 10.26
C VAL A 127 -17.68 10.28 11.20
N LEU A 128 -17.38 8.99 11.26
CA LEU A 128 -18.04 8.04 12.14
C LEU A 128 -17.29 7.90 13.48
N ASN A 129 -15.96 8.04 13.45
CA ASN A 129 -15.12 7.94 14.65
C ASN A 129 -13.74 8.57 14.41
N GLU A 130 -13.03 8.86 15.50
CA GLU A 130 -11.64 9.32 15.49
C GLU A 130 -10.78 8.51 16.47
N PHE A 131 -9.52 8.29 16.10
CA PHE A 131 -8.54 7.55 16.89
C PHE A 131 -7.27 8.37 17.03
N TYR A 132 -6.82 8.57 18.27
CA TYR A 132 -5.57 9.28 18.55
C TYR A 132 -4.40 8.30 18.49
N LEU A 133 -3.39 8.61 17.68
CA LEU A 133 -2.15 7.83 17.61
C LEU A 133 -1.24 8.05 18.82
N LEU A 134 -1.42 9.18 19.50
CA LEU A 134 -0.71 9.53 20.72
C LEU A 134 -1.67 9.55 21.89
N LYS A 135 -1.18 9.15 23.07
CA LYS A 135 -1.91 9.36 24.31
C LYS A 135 -2.10 10.86 24.58
N PRO A 136 -3.18 11.27 25.27
CA PRO A 136 -3.36 12.65 25.69
C PRO A 136 -2.10 13.16 26.42
N ASN A 137 -1.65 14.37 26.07
CA ASN A 137 -0.43 15.04 26.57
C ASN A 137 0.92 14.50 26.07
N ASN A 138 0.95 13.42 25.28
CA ASN A 138 2.18 13.03 24.59
C ASN A 138 2.37 13.92 23.36
N LYS A 139 3.56 14.50 23.23
CA LYS A 139 3.99 15.11 21.97
C LYS A 139 4.66 14.06 21.11
N TYR A 140 4.51 14.19 19.79
CA TYR A 140 5.36 13.46 18.88
C TYR A 140 6.83 13.84 19.18
N PRO A 141 7.79 12.90 19.24
CA PRO A 141 9.15 13.24 19.61
C PRO A 141 9.73 14.25 18.63
N ASP A 142 10.08 15.44 19.13
CA ASP A 142 10.73 16.48 18.34
C ASP A 142 12.02 15.90 17.72
N GLY A 143 12.12 15.97 16.39
CA GLY A 143 13.27 15.43 15.65
C GLY A 143 13.18 13.95 15.26
N SER A 144 12.06 13.26 15.53
CA SER A 144 11.80 11.94 14.93
C SER A 144 11.70 12.09 13.40
N ARG A 145 12.53 11.34 12.68
CA ARG A 145 12.50 11.26 11.19
C ARG A 145 11.46 10.27 10.67
N SER A 146 10.79 9.55 11.57
CA SER A 146 9.69 8.67 11.21
C SER A 146 8.39 9.45 11.32
N SER A 147 7.45 9.20 10.41
CA SER A 147 6.06 9.65 10.53
C SER A 147 5.18 8.40 10.42
N PRO A 148 4.03 8.34 11.11
CA PRO A 148 3.06 7.31 10.80
C PRO A 148 2.71 7.41 9.32
N THR A 149 2.54 6.25 8.70
CA THR A 149 2.12 6.13 7.32
C THR A 149 1.12 4.99 7.22
N ILE A 150 0.17 5.12 6.31
CA ILE A 150 -0.62 3.98 5.87
C ILE A 150 0.08 3.44 4.63
N ILE A 151 0.67 2.25 4.77
CA ILE A 151 1.24 1.51 3.64
C ILE A 151 0.10 0.69 3.03
N SER A 152 -0.53 1.22 1.99
CA SER A 152 -1.41 0.47 1.09
C SER A 152 -0.59 -0.38 0.12
N GLY A 153 -1.22 -1.37 -0.51
CA GLY A 153 -0.62 -2.21 -1.54
C GLY A 153 -0.44 -1.46 -2.86
N SER A 154 0.37 -0.38 -2.85
CA SER A 154 0.48 0.51 -4.00
C SER A 154 0.87 -0.25 -5.27
N PRO A 155 0.06 -0.14 -6.35
CA PRO A 155 0.38 -0.80 -7.60
C PRO A 155 1.65 -0.19 -8.23
N ALA A 156 2.25 -0.92 -9.16
CA ALA A 156 3.35 -0.39 -9.97
C ALA A 156 2.81 0.67 -10.95
N ILE A 157 3.11 1.95 -10.71
CA ILE A 157 2.65 3.08 -11.52
C ILE A 157 3.80 3.59 -12.39
N ASN A 158 3.53 3.80 -13.67
CA ASN A 158 4.45 4.43 -14.60
C ASN A 158 3.96 5.84 -14.96
N TYR A 159 4.73 6.87 -14.58
CA TYR A 159 4.40 8.29 -14.77
C TYR A 159 4.78 8.86 -16.16
N ASN A 160 4.78 8.03 -17.20
CA ASN A 160 5.11 8.51 -18.55
C ASN A 160 4.10 9.60 -19.00
N ASN A 161 4.62 10.77 -19.42
CA ASN A 161 3.90 11.93 -19.99
C ASN A 161 3.17 12.88 -19.02
N ILE A 162 3.59 13.01 -17.76
CA ILE A 162 3.11 14.09 -16.88
C ILE A 162 4.20 15.17 -16.76
N LEU A 163 4.25 16.07 -17.74
CA LEU A 163 4.97 17.35 -17.71
C LEU A 163 4.03 18.49 -18.09
#